data_AF-A0A943G5H0-F1
#
_entry.id   AF-A0A943G5H0-F1
#
_cell.length_a   1.000
_cell.length_b   1.000
_cell.length_c   1.000
_cell.angle_alpha   90.00
_cell.angle_beta   90.00
_cell.angle_gamma   90.00
#
_symmetry.space_group_name_H-M   'P 1'
#
loop_
_entity.id
_entity.type
_entity.pdbx_description
1 polymer ?
#
loop_
_entity_poly.entity_id
_entity_poly.type
_entity_poly.pdbx_seq_one_letter_code
_entity_poly.pdbx_strand_id
1 'polypeptide(L)'
;MQIKTSEIINEIQNLKNIIDKYENIKNNIFNELKKCSEFWNDGKSVLFFDSLKYEKMHVDETIQEMKKVHDIYRYLYEKYIEIGNEIKYELTSKDSIIIALNNYINRFDVIIRKYNSLDLSFCPESIIIEQQKNNLLHTKNLLIETKNNINNTFQNIDNIEKYVKDKINEINITIINEYN
;
A
#
# COMPACT_ATOMS: atom_id res chain seq x y z
N MET A 1 10.56 -21.68 2.82
CA MET A 1 10.40 -21.02 4.12
C MET A 1 9.43 -19.85 3.97
N GLN A 2 8.20 -19.97 4.47
CA GLN A 2 7.26 -18.83 4.54
C GLN A 2 7.89 -17.78 5.46
N ILE A 3 8.22 -16.59 4.95
CA ILE A 3 8.53 -15.46 5.82
C ILE A 3 7.24 -15.11 6.55
N LYS A 4 7.12 -15.57 7.78
CA LYS A 4 6.04 -15.14 8.65
C LYS A 4 6.36 -13.71 9.03
N THR A 5 5.66 -12.74 8.46
CA THR A 5 5.77 -11.32 8.84
C THR A 5 5.58 -11.12 10.34
N SER A 6 4.85 -12.01 11.02
CA SER A 6 4.77 -12.09 12.48
C SER A 6 6.10 -12.45 13.15
N GLU A 7 6.94 -13.29 12.54
CA GLU A 7 8.28 -13.60 13.03
C GLU A 7 9.23 -12.42 12.82
N ILE A 8 9.18 -11.72 11.67
CA ILE A 8 10.01 -10.52 11.44
C ILE A 8 9.70 -9.42 12.46
N ILE A 9 8.42 -9.10 12.67
CA ILE A 9 8.06 -8.06 13.65
C ILE A 9 8.45 -8.49 15.08
N ASN A 10 8.35 -9.78 15.40
CA ASN A 10 8.81 -10.30 16.68
C ASN A 10 10.32 -10.16 16.85
N GLU A 11 11.12 -10.43 15.81
CA GLU A 11 12.58 -10.25 15.86
C GLU A 11 12.98 -8.78 15.97
N ILE A 12 12.28 -7.87 15.29
CA ILE A 12 12.48 -6.42 15.45
C ILE A 12 12.18 -6.01 16.90
N GLN A 13 11.09 -6.53 17.47
CA GLN A 13 10.72 -6.29 18.87
C GLN A 13 11.77 -6.87 19.83
N ASN A 14 12.29 -8.06 19.55
CA ASN A 14 13.36 -8.69 20.33
C ASN A 14 14.64 -7.85 20.32
N LEU A 15 15.05 -7.36 19.14
CA LEU A 15 16.21 -6.48 19.01
C LEU A 15 16.03 -5.21 19.85
N LYS A 16 14.86 -4.60 19.81
CA LYS A 16 14.55 -3.43 20.66
C LYS A 16 14.69 -3.77 22.15
N ASN A 17 14.11 -4.89 22.58
CA ASN A 17 14.22 -5.33 23.98
C ASN A 17 15.67 -5.60 24.41
N ILE A 18 16.51 -6.10 23.51
CA ILE A 18 17.95 -6.31 23.77
C ILE A 18 18.65 -4.95 23.93
N ILE A 19 18.39 -3.99 23.05
CA ILE A 19 18.94 -2.63 23.12
C ILE A 19 18.57 -1.98 24.47
N ASP A 20 17.29 -2.03 24.85
CA ASP A 20 16.80 -1.44 26.10
C ASP A 20 17.46 -2.08 27.34
N LYS A 21 17.63 -3.41 27.34
CA LYS A 21 18.35 -4.12 28.40
C LYS A 21 19.82 -3.70 28.47
N TYR A 22 20.48 -3.58 27.33
CA TYR A 22 21.89 -3.23 27.26
C TYR A 22 22.13 -1.79 27.75
N GLU A 23 21.25 -0.85 27.39
CA GLU A 23 21.26 0.51 27.92
C GLU A 23 21.08 0.56 29.45
N ASN A 24 20.18 -0.26 29.99
CA ASN A 24 19.97 -0.34 31.43
C ASN A 24 21.20 -0.91 32.16
N ILE A 25 21.78 -2.01 31.65
CA ILE A 25 23.01 -2.61 32.19
C ILE A 25 24.15 -1.59 32.17
N LYS A 26 24.36 -0.90 31.04
CA LYS A 26 25.34 0.19 30.92
C LYS A 26 25.15 1.22 32.03
N ASN A 27 23.95 1.78 32.14
CA ASN A 27 23.67 2.84 33.11
C ASN A 27 23.94 2.38 34.55
N ASN A 28 23.54 1.16 34.89
CA ASN A 28 23.78 0.61 36.23
C ASN A 28 25.27 0.42 36.52
N ILE A 29 26.01 -0.23 35.61
CA ILE A 29 27.44 -0.50 35.79
C ILE A 29 28.24 0.80 35.93
N PHE A 30 28.05 1.75 35.01
CA PHE A 30 28.82 3.00 35.05
C PHE A 30 28.44 3.89 36.24
N ASN A 31 27.18 3.84 36.70
CA ASN A 31 26.78 4.55 37.91
C ASN A 31 27.41 3.94 39.18
N GLU A 32 27.43 2.61 39.31
CA GLU A 32 28.07 1.95 40.45
C GLU A 32 29.58 2.17 40.46
N LEU A 33 30.25 2.02 39.31
CA LEU A 33 31.69 2.27 39.20
C LEU A 33 32.06 3.73 39.51
N LYS A 34 31.20 4.69 39.16
CA LYS A 34 31.40 6.09 39.54
C LYS A 34 31.37 6.28 41.06
N LYS A 35 30.54 5.56 41.81
CA LYS A 35 30.54 5.65 43.28
C LYS A 35 31.85 5.14 43.89
N CYS A 36 32.47 4.14 43.28
CA CYS A 36 33.76 3.61 43.75
C CYS A 36 34.89 4.67 43.73
N SER A 37 34.81 5.69 42.87
CA SER A 37 35.81 6.76 42.83
C SER A 37 35.84 7.60 44.11
N GLU A 38 34.77 7.58 44.91
CA GLU A 38 34.73 8.29 46.19
C GLU A 38 35.64 7.63 47.24
N PHE A 39 35.91 6.32 47.09
CA PHE A 39 36.63 5.51 48.07
C PHE A 39 38.02 5.06 47.59
N TRP A 40 38.32 5.14 46.28
CA TRP A 40 39.59 4.70 45.70
C TRP A 40 40.29 5.84 44.94
N ASN A 41 41.33 6.43 45.56
CA ASN A 41 41.98 7.66 45.12
C ASN A 41 43.52 7.53 44.97
N ASP A 42 44.02 6.37 44.54
CA ASP A 42 45.44 6.19 44.25
C ASP A 42 45.77 6.43 42.77
N GLY A 43 47.06 6.38 42.39
CA GLY A 43 47.46 6.57 41.00
C GLY A 43 46.94 5.49 40.04
N LYS A 44 46.55 4.31 40.53
CA LYS A 44 45.94 3.25 39.70
C LYS A 44 44.46 3.52 39.45
N SER A 45 43.76 4.14 40.41
CA SER A 45 42.36 4.51 40.25
C SER A 45 42.19 5.54 39.14
N VAL A 46 43.11 6.51 39.01
CA VAL A 46 43.13 7.48 37.90
C VAL A 46 43.19 6.76 36.54
N LEU A 47 44.14 5.84 36.38
CA LEU A 47 44.29 5.06 35.13
C LEU A 47 43.04 4.22 34.83
N PHE A 48 42.45 3.60 35.85
CA PHE A 48 41.22 2.82 35.72
C PHE A 48 40.04 3.68 35.25
N PHE A 49 39.81 4.84 35.87
CA PHE A 49 38.69 5.71 35.52
C PHE A 49 38.86 6.38 34.15
N ASP A 50 40.09 6.66 33.73
CA ASP A 50 40.38 7.09 32.36
C ASP A 50 40.01 5.99 31.35
N SER A 51 40.45 4.74 31.57
CA SER A 51 40.04 3.60 30.73
C SER A 51 38.52 3.40 30.72
N LEU A 52 37.87 3.56 31.87
CA LEU A 52 36.41 3.43 32.00
C LEU A 52 35.66 4.47 31.15
N LYS A 53 36.20 5.68 31.02
CA LYS A 53 35.62 6.72 30.16
C LYS A 53 35.65 6.33 28.69
N TYR A 54 36.76 5.76 28.23
CA TYR A 54 36.88 5.25 26.85
C TYR A 54 35.91 4.09 26.59
N GLU A 55 35.82 3.16 27.53
CA GLU A 55 34.88 2.04 27.44
C GLU A 55 33.43 2.52 27.34
N LYS A 56 33.06 3.53 28.15
CA LYS A 56 31.73 4.15 28.09
C LYS A 56 31.42 4.71 26.71
N MET A 57 32.37 5.41 26.09
CA MET A 57 32.21 5.96 24.75
C MET A 57 31.99 4.85 23.72
N HIS A 58 32.80 3.79 23.77
CA HIS A 58 32.68 2.65 22.86
C HIS A 58 31.31 1.93 23.00
N VAL A 59 30.84 1.74 24.25
CA VAL A 59 29.52 1.16 24.51
C VAL A 59 28.40 2.07 23.97
N ASP A 60 28.51 3.39 24.14
CA ASP A 60 27.55 4.35 23.59
C ASP A 60 27.49 4.28 22.06
N GLU A 61 28.64 4.20 21.38
CA GLU A 61 28.73 4.02 19.93
C GLU A 61 28.06 2.72 19.47
N THR A 62 28.36 1.61 20.16
CA THR A 62 27.77 0.29 19.86
C THR A 62 26.25 0.33 19.95
N ILE A 63 25.69 0.97 21.00
CA ILE A 63 24.23 1.11 21.16
C ILE A 63 23.62 1.93 20.02
N GLN A 64 24.29 2.98 19.57
CA GLN A 64 23.83 3.77 18.43
C GLN A 64 23.82 2.96 17.14
N GLU A 65 24.82 2.11 16.91
CA GLU A 65 24.83 1.19 15.77
C GLU A 65 23.67 0.19 15.84
N MET A 66 23.42 -0.42 17.01
CA MET A 66 22.28 -1.33 17.18
C MET A 66 20.94 -0.63 16.89
N LYS A 67 20.78 0.63 17.32
CA LYS A 67 19.59 1.45 17.02
C LYS A 67 19.42 1.70 15.53
N LYS A 68 20.50 2.05 14.82
CA LYS A 68 20.46 2.22 13.35
C LYS A 68 20.03 0.93 12.65
N VAL A 69 20.58 -0.21 13.07
CA VAL A 69 20.21 -1.52 12.51
C VAL A 69 18.73 -1.82 12.76
N HIS A 70 18.24 -1.60 13.98
CA HIS A 70 16.82 -1.73 14.30
C HIS A 70 15.94 -0.86 13.41
N ASP A 71 16.31 0.41 13.21
CA ASP A 71 15.51 1.36 12.41
C ASP A 71 15.49 0.98 10.92
N ILE A 72 16.60 0.48 10.38
CA ILE A 72 16.66 -0.06 9.01
C ILE A 72 15.68 -1.24 8.86
N TYR A 73 15.71 -2.21 9.78
CA TYR A 73 14.81 -3.36 9.71
C TYR A 73 13.35 -2.96 9.86
N ARG A 74 13.04 -2.00 10.74
CA ARG A 74 11.68 -1.48 10.90
C ARG A 74 11.19 -0.79 9.62
N TYR A 75 12.02 0.06 9.02
CA TYR A 75 11.70 0.72 7.76
C TYR A 75 11.42 -0.30 6.64
N LEU A 76 12.25 -1.33 6.50
CA LEU A 76 12.06 -2.38 5.49
C LEU A 76 10.73 -3.14 5.72
N TYR A 77 10.40 -3.45 6.97
CA TYR A 77 9.12 -4.08 7.32
C TYR A 77 7.92 -3.19 7.00
N GLU A 78 7.97 -1.91 7.36
CA GLU A 78 6.91 -0.94 7.06
C GLU A 78 6.68 -0.82 5.55
N LYS A 79 7.75 -0.68 4.75
CA LYS A 79 7.65 -0.65 3.28
C LYS A 79 7.11 -1.94 2.68
N TYR A 80 7.49 -3.09 3.23
CA TYR A 80 6.93 -4.36 2.80
C TYR A 80 5.41 -4.43 3.02
N ILE A 81 4.91 -3.97 4.16
CA ILE A 81 3.47 -3.92 4.46
C ILE A 81 2.74 -2.89 3.58
N GLU A 82 3.32 -1.71 3.38
CA GLU A 82 2.76 -0.64 2.55
C GLU A 82 2.50 -1.13 1.12
N ILE A 83 3.49 -1.77 0.49
CA ILE A 83 3.36 -2.37 -0.85
C ILE A 83 2.24 -3.43 -0.88
N GLY A 84 2.12 -4.26 0.16
CA GLY A 84 1.06 -5.26 0.26
C GLY A 84 -0.35 -4.65 0.40
N ASN A 85 -0.46 -3.46 0.98
CA ASN A 85 -1.74 -2.79 1.25
C ASN A 85 -2.20 -1.86 0.13
N GLU A 86 -1.30 -1.24 -0.63
CA GLU A 86 -1.64 -0.28 -1.70
C GLU A 86 -2.25 -0.91 -2.96
N ILE A 87 -2.25 -2.25 -3.09
CA ILE A 87 -2.84 -2.96 -4.23
C ILE A 87 -4.32 -3.26 -3.97
N LYS A 88 -5.07 -2.20 -3.69
CA LYS A 88 -6.54 -2.20 -3.68
C LYS A 88 -7.00 -0.90 -4.32
N TYR A 89 -7.43 -0.97 -5.58
CA TYR A 89 -8.06 0.17 -6.22
C TYR A 89 -9.52 0.26 -5.76
N GLU A 90 -9.89 1.40 -5.19
CA GLU A 90 -11.25 1.61 -4.70
C GLU A 90 -12.18 2.02 -5.87
N LEU A 91 -12.75 1.02 -6.56
CA LEU A 91 -13.73 1.22 -7.64
C LEU A 91 -15.17 1.36 -7.11
N THR A 92 -15.38 2.02 -5.96
CA THR A 92 -16.69 2.13 -5.29
C THR A 92 -17.78 2.79 -6.14
N SER A 93 -17.38 3.61 -7.12
CA SER A 93 -18.31 4.29 -8.04
C SER A 93 -18.58 3.56 -9.35
N LYS A 94 -18.01 2.36 -9.58
CA LYS A 94 -18.19 1.58 -10.81
C LYS A 94 -19.67 1.33 -11.11
N ASP A 95 -20.40 0.80 -10.13
CA ASP A 95 -21.80 0.44 -10.31
C ASP A 95 -22.69 1.67 -10.50
N SER A 96 -22.41 2.76 -9.78
CA SER A 96 -23.19 4.00 -9.90
C SER A 96 -23.05 4.64 -11.30
N ILE A 97 -21.86 4.62 -11.88
CA ILE A 97 -21.59 5.10 -13.24
C ILE A 97 -22.33 4.23 -14.27
N ILE A 98 -22.26 2.90 -14.16
CA ILE A 98 -22.94 1.98 -15.08
C ILE A 98 -24.46 2.14 -15.00
N ILE A 99 -25.02 2.27 -13.79
CA ILE A 99 -26.44 2.52 -13.55
C ILE A 99 -26.87 3.84 -14.22
N ALA A 100 -26.09 4.91 -14.06
CA ALA A 100 -26.38 6.20 -14.68
C ALA A 100 -26.42 6.11 -16.21
N LEU A 101 -25.43 5.44 -16.82
CA LEU A 101 -25.37 5.24 -18.28
C LEU A 101 -26.57 4.41 -18.79
N ASN A 102 -26.95 3.35 -18.08
CA ASN A 102 -28.14 2.56 -18.42
C ASN A 102 -29.43 3.39 -18.33
N ASN A 103 -29.55 4.26 -17.32
CA ASN A 103 -30.69 5.17 -17.21
C ASN A 103 -30.80 6.13 -18.40
N TYR A 104 -29.68 6.67 -18.88
CA TYR A 104 -29.69 7.51 -20.09
C TYR A 104 -30.07 6.72 -21.34
N ILE A 105 -29.53 5.52 -21.53
CA ILE A 105 -29.91 4.63 -22.65
C ILE A 105 -31.42 4.36 -22.64
N ASN A 106 -31.99 4.06 -21.46
CA ASN A 106 -33.42 3.82 -21.30
C ASN A 106 -34.25 5.07 -21.67
N ARG A 107 -33.77 6.28 -21.36
CA ARG A 107 -34.43 7.53 -21.78
C ARG A 107 -34.42 7.70 -23.30
N PHE A 108 -33.31 7.39 -23.97
CA PHE A 108 -33.25 7.35 -25.43
C PHE A 108 -34.29 6.37 -26.00
N ASP A 109 -34.40 5.17 -25.43
CA ASP A 109 -35.40 4.18 -25.85
C ASP A 109 -36.84 4.68 -25.75
N VAL A 110 -37.18 5.35 -24.65
CA VAL A 110 -38.51 5.96 -24.48
C VAL A 110 -38.77 7.00 -25.55
N ILE A 111 -37.80 7.87 -25.85
CA ILE A 111 -37.94 8.91 -26.87
C ILE A 111 -38.08 8.29 -28.27
N ILE A 112 -37.23 7.33 -28.62
CA ILE A 112 -37.27 6.65 -29.93
C ILE A 112 -38.61 5.93 -30.13
N ARG A 113 -39.18 5.30 -29.10
CA ARG A 113 -40.52 4.71 -29.18
C ARG A 113 -41.60 5.75 -29.50
N LYS A 114 -41.51 6.96 -28.93
CA LYS A 114 -42.44 8.06 -29.24
C LYS A 114 -42.32 8.45 -30.71
N TYR A 115 -41.11 8.60 -31.24
CA TYR A 115 -40.91 8.85 -32.67
C TYR A 115 -41.51 7.74 -33.55
N ASN A 116 -41.32 6.47 -33.19
CA ASN A 116 -41.87 5.33 -33.94
C ASN A 116 -43.41 5.26 -33.91
N SER A 117 -44.05 5.86 -32.90
CA SER A 117 -45.51 5.91 -32.79
C SER A 117 -46.17 7.08 -33.52
N LEU A 118 -45.38 8.00 -34.10
CA LEU A 118 -45.92 9.10 -34.87
C LEU A 118 -46.40 8.61 -36.24
N ASP A 119 -47.62 8.97 -36.60
CA ASP A 119 -48.07 8.89 -37.99
C ASP A 119 -47.56 10.12 -38.74
N LEU A 120 -46.65 9.90 -39.68
CA LEU A 120 -45.99 10.96 -40.45
C LEU A 120 -46.58 11.10 -41.86
N SER A 121 -47.60 10.30 -42.21
CA SER A 121 -48.18 10.26 -43.56
C SER A 121 -48.74 11.61 -44.04
N PHE A 122 -49.13 12.46 -43.09
CA PHE A 122 -49.72 13.78 -43.32
C PHE A 122 -48.79 14.95 -42.93
N CYS A 123 -47.53 14.69 -42.53
CA CYS A 123 -46.61 15.71 -42.03
C CYS A 123 -45.60 16.16 -43.12
N PRO A 124 -45.62 17.43 -43.54
CA PRO A 124 -44.66 17.96 -44.51
C PRO A 124 -43.21 17.97 -44.00
N GLU A 125 -43.02 18.04 -42.68
CA GLU A 125 -41.70 17.98 -42.01
C GLU A 125 -41.25 16.55 -41.66
N SER A 126 -41.91 15.52 -42.18
CA SER A 126 -41.60 14.10 -41.92
C SER A 126 -40.12 13.74 -42.12
N ILE A 127 -39.47 14.33 -43.13
CA ILE A 127 -38.03 14.16 -43.39
C ILE A 127 -37.17 14.68 -42.23
N ILE A 128 -37.51 15.84 -41.67
CA ILE A 128 -36.76 16.45 -40.55
C ILE A 128 -36.94 15.61 -39.29
N ILE A 129 -38.15 15.12 -39.04
CA ILE A 129 -38.47 14.26 -37.89
C ILE A 129 -37.69 12.94 -37.98
N GLU A 130 -37.61 12.33 -39.17
CA GLU A 130 -36.84 11.11 -39.37
C GLU A 130 -35.32 11.34 -39.21
N GLN A 131 -34.80 12.49 -39.68
CA GLN A 131 -33.41 12.87 -39.45
C GLN A 131 -33.10 13.04 -37.95
N GLN A 132 -33.97 13.69 -37.19
CA GLN A 132 -33.79 13.83 -35.73
C GLN A 132 -33.82 12.47 -35.01
N LYS A 133 -34.73 11.58 -35.40
CA LYS A 133 -34.77 10.20 -34.90
C LYS A 133 -33.48 9.44 -35.19
N ASN A 134 -32.96 9.55 -36.42
CA ASN A 134 -31.70 8.91 -36.81
C ASN A 134 -30.51 9.46 -36.01
N ASN A 135 -30.47 10.78 -35.77
CA ASN A 135 -29.45 11.39 -34.90
C ASN A 135 -29.54 10.87 -33.46
N LEU A 136 -30.75 10.77 -32.89
CA LEU A 136 -30.97 10.18 -31.57
C LEU A 136 -30.52 8.71 -31.50
N LEU A 137 -30.81 7.93 -32.55
CA LEU A 137 -30.39 6.54 -32.66
C LEU A 137 -28.86 6.40 -32.70
N HIS A 138 -28.21 7.28 -33.49
CA HIS A 138 -26.76 7.34 -33.57
C HIS A 138 -26.13 7.71 -32.21
N THR A 139 -26.63 8.75 -31.54
CA THR A 139 -26.15 9.15 -30.20
C THR A 139 -26.35 8.04 -29.17
N LYS A 140 -27.49 7.33 -29.20
CA LYS A 140 -27.74 6.16 -28.34
C LYS A 140 -26.69 5.07 -28.56
N ASN A 141 -26.35 4.78 -29.82
CA ASN A 141 -25.37 3.74 -30.15
C ASN A 141 -23.96 4.13 -29.65
N LEU A 142 -23.55 5.39 -29.83
CA LEU A 142 -22.29 5.90 -29.28
C LEU A 142 -22.24 5.78 -27.74
N LEU A 143 -23.35 6.05 -27.06
CA LEU A 143 -23.45 5.91 -25.61
C LEU A 143 -23.33 4.44 -25.16
N ILE A 144 -23.92 3.50 -25.90
CA ILE A 144 -23.78 2.05 -25.64
C ILE A 144 -22.33 1.62 -25.82
N GLU A 145 -21.68 2.05 -26.90
CA GLU A 145 -20.27 1.77 -27.17
C GLU A 145 -19.38 2.31 -26.05
N THR A 146 -19.60 3.57 -25.65
CA THR A 146 -18.87 4.21 -24.54
C THR A 146 -19.06 3.45 -23.23
N LYS A 147 -20.29 3.03 -22.90
CA LYS A 147 -20.58 2.22 -21.71
C LYS A 147 -19.80 0.90 -21.74
N ASN A 148 -19.78 0.22 -22.89
CA ASN A 148 -19.07 -1.05 -23.04
C ASN A 148 -17.55 -0.85 -22.89
N ASN A 149 -16.99 0.22 -23.47
CA ASN A 149 -15.58 0.57 -23.32
C ASN A 149 -15.22 0.84 -21.86
N ILE A 150 -16.02 1.64 -21.14
CA ILE A 150 -15.82 1.91 -19.71
C ILE A 150 -15.86 0.61 -18.91
N ASN A 151 -16.82 -0.28 -19.18
CA ASN A 151 -16.93 -1.56 -18.49
C ASN A 151 -15.71 -2.46 -18.76
N ASN A 152 -15.23 -2.51 -20.00
CA ASN A 152 -14.02 -3.25 -20.37
C ASN A 152 -12.79 -2.66 -19.66
N THR A 153 -12.68 -1.34 -19.55
CA THR A 153 -11.61 -0.68 -18.78
C THR A 153 -11.65 -1.09 -17.31
N PHE A 154 -12.82 -1.09 -16.67
CA PHE A 154 -12.94 -1.57 -15.29
C PHE A 154 -12.53 -3.03 -15.14
N GLN A 155 -12.96 -3.91 -16.05
CA GLN A 155 -12.55 -5.32 -16.04
C GLN A 155 -11.05 -5.50 -16.25
N ASN A 156 -10.43 -4.69 -17.11
CA ASN A 156 -8.98 -4.70 -17.30
C ASN A 156 -8.23 -4.27 -16.05
N ILE A 157 -8.72 -3.25 -15.34
CA ILE A 157 -8.15 -2.83 -14.05
C ILE A 157 -8.27 -3.97 -13.03
N ASP A 158 -9.44 -4.60 -12.90
CA ASP A 158 -9.67 -5.74 -12.00
C ASP A 158 -8.72 -6.92 -12.35
N ASN A 159 -8.51 -7.20 -13.64
CA ASN A 159 -7.62 -8.25 -14.12
C ASN A 159 -6.14 -7.93 -13.86
N ILE A 160 -5.72 -6.68 -14.05
CA ILE A 160 -4.37 -6.22 -13.72
C ILE A 160 -4.13 -6.36 -12.22
N GLU A 161 -5.08 -5.94 -11.40
CA GLU A 161 -5.00 -6.09 -9.93
C GLU A 161 -4.83 -7.56 -9.55
N LYS A 162 -5.63 -8.45 -10.14
CA LYS A 162 -5.52 -9.89 -9.89
C LYS A 162 -4.19 -10.46 -10.37
N TYR A 163 -3.75 -10.10 -11.58
CA TYR A 163 -2.48 -10.54 -12.14
C TYR A 163 -1.28 -10.07 -11.29
N VAL A 164 -1.30 -8.83 -10.82
CA VAL A 164 -0.26 -8.31 -9.92
C VAL A 164 -0.29 -9.04 -8.59
N LYS A 165 -1.47 -9.28 -8.01
CA LYS A 165 -1.62 -10.11 -6.79
C LYS A 165 -1.07 -11.51 -6.98
N ASP A 166 -1.42 -12.16 -8.09
CA ASP A 166 -0.96 -13.51 -8.43
C ASP A 166 0.55 -13.52 -8.65
N LYS A 167 1.13 -12.52 -9.34
CA LYS A 167 2.58 -12.39 -9.52
C LYS A 167 3.32 -12.10 -8.23
N ILE A 168 2.77 -11.29 -7.33
CA ILE A 168 3.34 -11.08 -5.99
C ILE A 168 3.29 -12.39 -5.20
N ASN A 169 2.18 -13.12 -5.26
CA ASN A 169 2.08 -14.45 -4.65
C ASN A 169 3.07 -15.45 -5.28
N GLU A 170 3.30 -15.39 -6.59
CA GLU A 170 4.31 -16.22 -7.27
C GLU A 170 5.73 -15.83 -6.90
N ILE A 171 6.06 -14.53 -6.80
CA ILE A 171 7.36 -14.05 -6.31
C ILE A 171 7.56 -14.53 -4.87
N ASN A 172 6.52 -14.46 -4.04
CA ASN A 172 6.51 -15.06 -2.70
C ASN A 172 6.83 -16.56 -2.77
N ILE A 173 6.37 -17.31 -3.80
CA ILE A 173 6.63 -18.76 -3.95
C ILE A 173 8.00 -19.06 -4.60
N THR A 174 8.47 -18.23 -5.54
CA THR A 174 9.65 -18.54 -6.38
C THR A 174 10.96 -18.15 -5.70
N ILE A 175 10.96 -17.07 -4.89
CA ILE A 175 12.09 -16.77 -3.98
C ILE A 175 12.25 -17.88 -2.92
N ILE A 176 11.24 -18.73 -2.72
CA ILE A 176 11.20 -19.80 -1.70
C ILE A 176 11.77 -21.15 -2.20
N ASN A 177 12.23 -21.27 -3.44
CA ASN A 177 12.94 -22.46 -3.93
C ASN A 177 14.42 -22.15 -4.19
N GLU A 178 15.21 -21.92 -3.14
CA GLU A 178 16.66 -22.11 -3.27
C GLU A 178 16.98 -23.60 -3.18
N TYR A 179 17.72 -24.05 -4.20
CA TYR A 179 18.17 -25.43 -4.40
C TYR A 179 18.91 -25.96 -3.17
N ASN A 180 18.64 -27.24 -2.83
CA ASN A 180 19.40 -28.02 -1.86
C ASN A 180 20.90 -28.01 -2.13
#